data_AF-A0A800A4A4-F1
#
_entry.id   AF-A0A800A4A4-F1
#
_cell.length_a   1.000
_cell.length_b   1.000
_cell.length_c   1.000
_cell.angle_alpha   90.00
_cell.angle_beta   90.00
_cell.angle_gamma   90.00
#
_symmetry.space_group_name_H-M   'P 1'
#
loop_
_entity.id
_entity.type
_entity.pdbx_description
1 polymer ?
#
loop_
_entity_poly.entity_id
_entity_poly.type
_entity_poly.pdbx_seq_one_letter_code
_entity_poly.pdbx_strand_id
1 'polypeptide(L)'
;MPPLAAVVLGFGLGSGFSVHAADSQNSTKSALLDTAGFAATVNEDAELAFPEILRHEDVDLYRQIFDVQEDGQWKQADRLIKQLKDRELMGHVMAQRYLHPTKYRSKYKELKAWMAKYADHPDAPRLYKLARHRQPKNWRAPKPPVRVPVKAVGETESRIQVPGKKRTRAQRRRVRDLKRIIRSRLRRGFTLAVKKLINTKEVKRLFSTAEYDQAKAQLGQGYFLAGRDQWALMWAGQAAARSGRFLPEAYWTAGLAAWRLKKFNVATGHFSAIAGNDKVSSWLVSAAAFWAARSYLVNRQPEKVNSFLTIAADHPRTFYGLLAARMLGREMNFRWAVPPLAEGTIKTLSTKPRGRRAMALLQVGENRRAERELRKLSGLTDEQMSKGILALASRGNMP
;
A
#
# COMPACT_ATOMS: atom_id res chain seq x y z
N MET A 1 -0.88 -34.73 -23.52
CA MET A 1 0.21 -33.77 -23.86
C MET A 1 -0.25 -32.36 -23.51
N PRO A 2 -0.01 -31.84 -22.29
CA PRO A 2 -0.33 -30.46 -21.96
C PRO A 2 0.91 -29.56 -21.99
N PRO A 3 0.81 -28.29 -22.44
CA PRO A 3 1.93 -27.35 -22.37
C PRO A 3 1.96 -26.60 -21.03
N LEU A 4 3.15 -26.56 -20.46
CA LEU A 4 3.56 -25.80 -19.28
C LEU A 4 3.46 -24.29 -19.52
N ALA A 5 2.67 -23.59 -18.70
CA ALA A 5 2.67 -22.13 -18.59
C ALA A 5 3.46 -21.72 -17.33
N ALA A 6 4.65 -21.15 -17.53
CA ALA A 6 5.44 -20.55 -16.47
C ALA A 6 4.84 -19.19 -16.08
N VAL A 7 4.37 -19.09 -14.84
CA VAL A 7 3.82 -17.89 -14.23
C VAL A 7 4.97 -17.06 -13.66
N VAL A 8 5.25 -15.90 -14.24
CA VAL A 8 6.00 -14.82 -13.58
C VAL A 8 4.97 -13.90 -12.93
N LEU A 9 4.68 -14.15 -11.65
CA LEU A 9 3.92 -13.23 -10.80
C LEU A 9 4.77 -12.85 -9.60
N GLY A 10 5.18 -11.59 -9.55
CA GLY A 10 5.45 -10.92 -8.29
C GLY A 10 4.12 -10.58 -7.65
N PHE A 11 3.69 -11.37 -6.68
CA PHE A 11 2.73 -11.00 -5.64
C PHE A 11 2.97 -11.96 -4.46
N GLY A 12 3.37 -11.40 -3.32
CA GLY A 12 3.59 -12.16 -2.10
C GLY A 12 2.29 -12.78 -1.60
N LEU A 13 2.33 -14.10 -1.44
CA LEU A 13 1.44 -14.86 -0.56
C LEU A 13 2.34 -15.73 0.31
N GLY A 14 2.28 -15.49 1.62
CA GLY A 14 2.93 -16.32 2.62
C GLY A 14 2.25 -17.68 2.70
N SER A 15 3.05 -18.73 2.80
CA SER A 15 2.63 -20.04 3.30
C SER A 15 3.85 -20.63 3.99
N GLY A 16 3.71 -20.90 5.28
CA GLY A 16 4.77 -21.40 6.14
C GLY A 16 5.26 -22.77 5.72
N PHE A 17 6.56 -22.98 5.94
CA PHE A 17 7.13 -24.30 6.09
C PHE A 17 7.73 -24.39 7.50
N SER A 18 7.17 -25.30 8.28
CA SER A 18 7.81 -25.85 9.47
C SER A 18 9.06 -26.62 9.03
N VAL A 19 10.17 -26.42 9.74
CA VAL A 19 11.32 -27.33 9.69
C VAL A 19 11.57 -27.83 11.11
N HIS A 20 11.39 -29.12 11.29
CA HIS A 20 11.98 -29.91 12.37
C HIS A 20 13.40 -30.32 11.93
N ALA A 21 14.39 -30.07 12.78
CA ALA A 21 15.61 -30.86 12.99
C ALA A 21 16.41 -30.15 14.09
N ALA A 22 16.41 -30.66 15.32
CA ALA A 22 17.21 -31.79 15.82
C ALA A 22 18.54 -31.31 16.43
N ASP A 23 18.69 -31.69 17.69
CA ASP A 23 19.78 -31.51 18.63
C ASP A 23 21.20 -31.45 18.06
N SER A 24 21.99 -30.50 18.60
CA SER A 24 23.38 -30.80 18.93
C SER A 24 23.76 -30.06 20.20
N GLN A 25 23.92 -30.83 21.27
CA GLN A 25 24.64 -30.41 22.47
C GLN A 25 26.09 -30.08 22.12
N ASN A 26 26.59 -28.93 22.56
CA ASN A 26 27.96 -28.91 23.07
C ASN A 26 28.19 -27.79 24.08
N SER A 27 28.63 -28.25 25.24
CA SER A 27 29.10 -27.53 26.41
C SER A 27 30.47 -26.93 26.12
N THR A 28 30.66 -25.64 26.40
CA THR A 28 31.93 -25.10 26.91
C THR A 28 31.64 -23.91 27.82
N LYS A 29 32.07 -24.04 29.07
CA LYS A 29 32.05 -23.02 30.13
C LYS A 29 33.12 -21.94 29.90
N SER A 30 32.78 -20.74 30.39
CA SER A 30 33.66 -19.76 31.04
C SER A 30 34.62 -18.91 30.17
N ALA A 31 34.27 -17.63 30.02
CA ALA A 31 35.12 -16.54 30.49
C ALA A 31 34.27 -15.30 30.80
N LEU A 32 34.30 -14.90 32.07
CA LEU A 32 33.75 -13.67 32.62
C LEU A 32 34.54 -12.47 32.07
N LEU A 33 33.84 -11.47 31.56
CA LEU A 33 34.32 -10.10 31.47
C LEU A 33 33.17 -9.18 31.86
N ASP A 34 33.34 -8.57 33.03
CA ASP A 34 32.51 -7.53 33.60
C ASP A 34 32.36 -6.36 32.62
N THR A 35 31.12 -6.08 32.24
CA THR A 35 30.69 -4.73 31.89
C THR A 35 29.42 -4.44 32.66
N ALA A 36 29.60 -3.96 33.89
CA ALA A 36 28.59 -3.24 34.63
C ALA A 36 28.24 -1.93 33.87
N GLY A 37 26.95 -1.61 33.80
CA GLY A 37 26.49 -0.25 33.49
C GLY A 37 25.60 -0.10 32.26
N PHE A 38 24.38 -0.64 32.31
CA PHE A 38 23.11 0.06 32.09
C PHE A 38 21.97 -0.98 32.09
N ALA A 39 21.67 -1.52 33.27
CA ALA A 39 20.39 -2.18 33.48
C ALA A 39 19.31 -1.09 33.58
N ALA A 40 18.94 -0.52 32.43
CA ALA A 40 17.62 0.07 32.31
C ALA A 40 16.65 -1.11 32.37
N THR A 41 16.08 -1.33 33.54
CA THR A 41 14.91 -2.19 33.74
C THR A 41 13.81 -1.68 32.83
N VAL A 42 13.74 -2.22 31.62
CA VAL A 42 12.58 -2.08 30.76
C VAL A 42 11.52 -2.92 31.45
N ASN A 43 10.61 -2.25 32.16
CA ASN A 43 9.35 -2.86 32.58
C ASN A 43 8.59 -3.23 31.29
N GLU A 44 8.84 -4.43 30.77
CA GLU A 44 8.04 -5.03 29.70
C GLU A 44 6.59 -5.29 30.17
N ASP A 45 6.39 -5.33 31.50
CA ASP A 45 5.12 -5.61 32.17
C ASP A 45 4.47 -4.40 32.84
N ALA A 46 4.79 -3.16 32.42
CA ALA A 46 3.93 -2.03 32.78
C ALA A 46 2.58 -2.22 32.08
N GLU A 47 1.69 -2.97 32.76
CA GLU A 47 0.29 -3.18 32.43
C GLU A 47 -0.25 -1.83 31.98
N LEU A 48 -0.50 -1.72 30.67
CA LEU A 48 -0.95 -0.50 30.05
C LEU A 48 -2.21 -0.07 30.78
N ALA A 49 -2.10 0.92 31.65
CA ALA A 49 -3.25 1.61 32.20
C ALA A 49 -3.92 2.37 31.05
N PHE A 50 -4.70 1.65 30.25
CA PHE A 50 -5.61 2.24 29.31
C PHE A 50 -6.59 3.08 30.14
N PRO A 51 -6.81 4.36 29.79
CA PRO A 51 -7.82 5.14 30.46
C PRO A 51 -9.15 4.39 30.32
N GLU A 52 -9.90 4.31 31.40
CA GLU A 52 -11.24 3.74 31.38
C GLU A 52 -12.15 4.64 30.54
N ILE A 53 -12.26 4.33 29.24
CA ILE A 53 -13.13 5.06 28.33
C ILE A 53 -14.58 4.62 28.52
N LEU A 54 -14.78 3.31 28.54
CA LEU A 54 -16.04 2.66 28.90
C LEU A 54 -15.99 2.17 30.34
N ARG A 55 -17.15 2.19 31.01
CA ARG A 55 -17.34 1.51 32.29
C ARG A 55 -17.33 0.00 32.06
N HIS A 56 -16.84 -0.78 33.03
CA HIS A 56 -16.74 -2.24 32.90
C HIS A 56 -18.06 -2.92 32.50
N GLU A 57 -19.20 -2.47 33.06
CA GLU A 57 -20.54 -2.99 32.70
C GLU A 57 -20.85 -2.86 31.18
N ASP A 58 -20.52 -1.72 30.58
CA ASP A 58 -20.79 -1.49 29.15
C ASP A 58 -19.84 -2.30 28.26
N VAL A 59 -18.62 -2.58 28.73
CA VAL A 59 -17.64 -3.40 27.97
C VAL A 59 -18.19 -4.79 27.70
N ASP A 60 -18.73 -5.47 28.72
CA ASP A 60 -19.30 -6.80 28.57
C ASP A 60 -20.58 -6.81 27.75
N LEU A 61 -21.43 -5.79 27.91
CA LEU A 61 -22.60 -5.62 27.05
C LEU A 61 -22.20 -5.43 25.59
N TYR A 62 -21.18 -4.62 25.29
CA TYR A 62 -20.70 -4.43 23.93
C TYR A 62 -20.15 -5.72 23.33
N ARG A 63 -19.36 -6.51 24.08
CA ARG A 63 -18.88 -7.83 23.63
C ARG A 63 -20.05 -8.71 23.21
N GLN A 64 -21.01 -8.92 24.12
CA GLN A 64 -22.20 -9.72 23.85
C GLN A 64 -22.99 -9.19 22.65
N ILE A 65 -23.17 -7.88 22.52
CA ILE A 65 -23.87 -7.26 21.39
C ILE A 65 -23.16 -7.57 20.07
N PHE A 66 -21.83 -7.45 20.00
CA PHE A 66 -21.09 -7.75 18.78
C PHE A 66 -21.22 -9.22 18.40
N ASP A 67 -21.12 -10.12 19.38
CA ASP A 67 -21.21 -11.57 19.19
C ASP A 67 -22.62 -11.98 18.70
N VAL A 68 -23.67 -11.58 19.42
CA VAL A 68 -25.05 -11.97 19.05
C VAL A 68 -25.48 -11.36 17.70
N GLN A 69 -24.91 -10.23 17.30
CA GLN A 69 -25.16 -9.63 15.98
C GLN A 69 -24.41 -10.34 14.85
N GLU A 70 -23.28 -10.99 15.14
CA GLU A 70 -22.60 -11.84 14.16
C GLU A 70 -23.48 -13.03 13.79
N ASP A 71 -24.18 -13.60 14.77
CA ASP A 71 -25.17 -14.66 14.55
C ASP A 71 -26.54 -14.16 14.07
N GLY A 72 -26.73 -12.86 13.95
CA GLY A 72 -27.98 -12.24 13.52
C GLY A 72 -29.14 -12.39 14.50
N GLN A 73 -28.85 -12.57 15.79
CA GLN A 73 -29.84 -12.61 16.87
C GLN A 73 -30.29 -11.18 17.24
N TRP A 74 -30.97 -10.51 16.31
CA TRP A 74 -31.29 -9.08 16.40
C TRP A 74 -32.13 -8.70 17.62
N LYS A 75 -33.09 -9.54 17.99
CA LYS A 75 -33.95 -9.28 19.17
C LYS A 75 -33.13 -9.28 20.47
N GLN A 76 -32.16 -10.18 20.58
CA GLN A 76 -31.27 -10.24 21.74
C GLN A 76 -30.32 -9.04 21.76
N ALA A 77 -29.72 -8.71 20.61
CA ALA A 77 -28.90 -7.51 20.47
C ALA A 77 -29.68 -6.26 20.88
N ASP A 78 -30.94 -6.10 20.45
CA ASP A 78 -31.78 -4.95 20.80
C ASP A 78 -32.11 -4.88 22.30
N ARG A 79 -32.21 -6.01 23.00
CA ARG A 79 -32.39 -6.03 24.47
C ARG A 79 -31.11 -5.55 25.16
N LEU A 80 -29.96 -6.07 24.75
CA LEU A 80 -28.66 -5.68 25.31
C LEU A 80 -28.35 -4.20 25.03
N ILE A 81 -28.63 -3.71 23.81
CA ILE A 81 -28.43 -2.31 23.42
C ILE A 81 -29.22 -1.33 24.29
N LYS A 82 -30.37 -1.74 24.84
CA LYS A 82 -31.17 -0.91 25.75
C LYS A 82 -30.55 -0.75 27.14
N GLN A 83 -29.68 -1.68 27.54
CA GLN A 83 -29.01 -1.67 28.85
C GLN A 83 -27.75 -0.80 28.85
N LEU A 84 -27.21 -0.47 27.67
CA LEU A 84 -26.02 0.36 27.51
C LEU A 84 -26.22 1.76 28.09
N LYS A 85 -25.27 2.19 28.93
CA LYS A 85 -25.20 3.55 29.47
C LYS A 85 -24.37 4.46 28.55
N ASP A 86 -23.18 4.01 28.14
CA ASP A 86 -22.35 4.68 27.15
C ASP A 86 -22.66 4.19 25.73
N ARG A 87 -22.90 5.11 24.79
CA ARG A 87 -23.25 4.85 23.39
C ARG A 87 -22.11 5.14 22.40
N GLU A 88 -20.87 5.29 22.89
CA GLU A 88 -19.67 5.60 22.11
C GLU A 88 -19.47 4.65 20.91
N LEU A 89 -19.71 3.34 21.10
CA LEU A 89 -19.50 2.33 20.06
C LEU A 89 -20.73 2.03 19.21
N MET A 90 -21.85 2.73 19.42
CA MET A 90 -23.10 2.46 18.71
C MET A 90 -22.96 2.62 17.19
N GLY A 91 -22.08 3.51 16.72
CA GLY A 91 -21.77 3.64 15.29
C GLY A 91 -21.25 2.35 14.68
N HIS A 92 -20.37 1.64 15.39
CA HIS A 92 -19.82 0.33 14.99
C HIS A 92 -20.84 -0.79 15.11
N VAL A 93 -21.63 -0.82 16.20
CA VAL A 93 -22.69 -1.81 16.40
C VAL A 93 -23.72 -1.74 15.26
N MET A 94 -24.18 -0.54 14.92
CA MET A 94 -25.11 -0.34 13.79
C MET A 94 -24.46 -0.69 12.45
N ALA A 95 -23.17 -0.37 12.27
CA ALA A 95 -22.46 -0.69 11.03
C ALA A 95 -22.38 -2.21 10.81
N GLN A 96 -22.09 -3.01 11.85
CA GLN A 96 -22.08 -4.48 11.77
C GLN A 96 -23.45 -5.00 11.31
N ARG A 97 -24.54 -4.55 11.94
CA ARG A 97 -25.91 -4.93 11.57
C ARG A 97 -26.22 -4.56 10.12
N TYR A 98 -25.95 -3.33 9.71
CA TYR A 98 -26.32 -2.83 8.38
C TYR A 98 -25.49 -3.40 7.23
N LEU A 99 -24.29 -3.91 7.56
CA LEU A 99 -23.37 -4.56 6.63
C LEU A 99 -23.37 -6.08 6.77
N HIS A 100 -24.26 -6.64 7.58
CA HIS A 100 -24.36 -8.08 7.76
C HIS A 100 -24.59 -8.77 6.40
N PRO A 101 -23.86 -9.86 6.09
CA PRO A 101 -23.85 -10.45 4.76
C PRO A 101 -25.20 -11.03 4.33
N THR A 102 -25.93 -11.69 5.24
CA THR A 102 -27.12 -12.49 4.89
C THR A 102 -28.37 -12.18 5.73
N LYS A 103 -28.23 -12.18 7.06
CA LYS A 103 -29.34 -12.10 8.04
C LYS A 103 -29.95 -10.70 8.28
N TYR A 104 -29.43 -9.62 7.67
CA TYR A 104 -30.03 -8.28 7.78
C TYR A 104 -30.01 -7.53 6.44
N ARG A 105 -31.13 -6.89 6.10
CA ARG A 105 -31.24 -6.06 4.89
C ARG A 105 -31.58 -4.62 5.27
N SER A 106 -30.54 -3.77 5.30
CA SER A 106 -30.65 -2.36 5.65
C SER A 106 -31.52 -1.52 4.70
N LYS A 107 -32.46 -0.75 5.25
CA LYS A 107 -33.32 0.18 4.51
C LYS A 107 -32.59 1.49 4.25
N TYR A 108 -32.96 2.20 3.18
CA TYR A 108 -32.34 3.49 2.85
C TYR A 108 -32.44 4.51 4.00
N LYS A 109 -33.58 4.57 4.69
CA LYS A 109 -33.81 5.48 5.82
C LYS A 109 -32.81 5.26 6.96
N GLU A 110 -32.53 3.99 7.29
CA GLU A 110 -31.54 3.61 8.31
C GLU A 110 -30.13 4.03 7.92
N LEU A 111 -29.74 3.73 6.68
CA LEU A 111 -28.42 4.09 6.15
C LEU A 111 -28.23 5.60 6.09
N LYS A 112 -29.26 6.34 5.67
CA LYS A 112 -29.25 7.81 5.64
C LYS A 112 -29.12 8.40 7.05
N ALA A 113 -29.86 7.86 8.02
CA ALA A 113 -29.79 8.30 9.41
C ALA A 113 -28.40 8.00 10.02
N TRP A 114 -27.85 6.82 9.75
CA TRP A 114 -26.50 6.46 10.18
C TRP A 114 -25.46 7.41 9.57
N MET A 115 -25.53 7.68 8.26
CA MET A 115 -24.61 8.62 7.61
C MET A 115 -24.72 10.04 8.16
N ALA A 116 -25.88 10.46 8.69
CA ALA A 116 -26.02 11.78 9.29
C ALA A 116 -25.16 11.92 10.57
N LYS A 117 -25.11 10.86 11.39
CA LYS A 117 -24.44 10.84 12.70
C LYS A 117 -23.00 10.32 12.67
N TYR A 118 -22.72 9.35 11.80
CA TYR A 118 -21.49 8.53 11.83
C TYR A 118 -20.67 8.61 10.53
N ALA A 119 -20.80 9.70 9.76
CA ALA A 119 -20.07 9.89 8.50
C ALA A 119 -18.53 9.84 8.63
N ASP A 120 -18.00 9.99 9.85
CA ASP A 120 -16.59 9.89 10.16
C ASP A 120 -16.13 8.44 10.37
N HIS A 121 -17.01 7.48 10.66
CA HIS A 121 -16.60 6.12 11.00
C HIS A 121 -15.84 5.42 9.84
N PRO A 122 -14.98 4.43 10.14
CA PRO A 122 -14.21 3.69 9.12
C PRO A 122 -15.12 3.05 8.06
N ASP A 123 -16.30 2.58 8.46
CA ASP A 123 -17.28 1.89 7.62
C ASP A 123 -18.15 2.85 6.76
N ALA A 124 -18.05 4.16 6.99
CA ALA A 124 -18.87 5.17 6.30
C ALA A 124 -18.79 5.14 4.77
N PRO A 125 -17.62 4.92 4.11
CA PRO A 125 -17.57 4.80 2.66
C PRO A 125 -18.39 3.62 2.12
N ARG A 126 -18.39 2.47 2.82
CA ARG A 126 -19.13 1.27 2.42
C ARG A 126 -20.64 1.49 2.60
N LEU A 127 -21.04 2.04 3.75
CA LEU A 127 -22.44 2.38 4.05
C LEU A 127 -22.99 3.47 3.13
N TYR A 128 -22.18 4.49 2.79
CA TYR A 128 -22.57 5.51 1.82
C TYR A 128 -22.81 4.92 0.43
N LYS A 129 -21.91 4.05 -0.05
CA LYS A 129 -22.09 3.36 -1.35
C LYS A 129 -23.36 2.52 -1.34
N LEU A 130 -23.61 1.78 -0.27
CA LEU A 130 -24.83 0.99 -0.09
C LEU A 130 -26.08 1.87 -0.08
N ALA A 131 -26.04 2.99 0.63
CA ALA A 131 -27.14 3.96 0.70
C ALA A 131 -27.44 4.56 -0.68
N ARG A 132 -26.42 4.95 -1.43
CA ARG A 132 -26.57 5.48 -2.80
C ARG A 132 -27.18 4.47 -3.76
N HIS A 133 -26.79 3.20 -3.64
CA HIS A 133 -27.38 2.13 -4.45
C HIS A 133 -28.86 1.88 -4.11
N ARG A 134 -29.23 2.04 -2.83
CA ARG A 134 -30.61 1.82 -2.33
C ARG A 134 -31.44 3.09 -2.30
N GLN A 135 -30.96 4.20 -2.87
CA GLN A 135 -31.63 5.49 -2.82
C GLN A 135 -32.86 5.51 -3.74
N PRO A 136 -34.07 5.76 -3.21
CA PRO A 136 -35.24 6.00 -4.05
C PRO A 136 -35.09 7.32 -4.83
N LYS A 137 -35.66 7.39 -6.03
CA LYS A 137 -35.53 8.54 -6.95
C LYS A 137 -35.87 9.90 -6.30
N ASN A 138 -36.88 9.93 -5.45
CA ASN A 138 -37.41 11.18 -4.86
C ASN A 138 -36.79 11.56 -3.51
N TRP A 139 -35.72 10.88 -3.07
CA TRP A 139 -35.12 11.13 -1.76
C TRP A 139 -33.83 11.94 -1.87
N ARG A 140 -33.60 12.86 -0.91
CA ARG A 140 -32.31 13.55 -0.74
C ARG A 140 -31.19 12.55 -0.46
N ALA A 141 -30.03 12.79 -1.06
CA ALA A 141 -28.82 11.97 -0.89
C ALA A 141 -28.36 11.91 0.58
N PRO A 142 -27.70 10.82 1.00
CA PRO A 142 -27.10 10.74 2.33
C PRO A 142 -25.88 11.68 2.43
N LYS A 143 -25.53 12.10 3.66
CA LYS A 143 -24.31 12.87 3.93
C LYS A 143 -23.10 12.06 3.43
N PRO A 144 -22.16 12.65 2.67
CA PRO A 144 -20.98 11.93 2.21
C PRO A 144 -20.05 11.59 3.38
N PRO A 145 -19.25 10.51 3.27
CA PRO A 145 -18.28 10.15 4.29
C PRO A 145 -17.21 11.24 4.43
N VAL A 146 -16.77 11.48 5.65
CA VAL A 146 -15.67 12.41 5.94
C VAL A 146 -14.39 11.85 5.34
N ARG A 147 -13.76 12.63 4.46
CA ARG A 147 -12.47 12.29 3.86
C ARG A 147 -11.37 12.76 4.78
N VAL A 148 -10.64 11.80 5.33
CA VAL A 148 -9.37 12.08 6.00
C VAL A 148 -8.27 11.93 4.94
N PRO A 149 -7.50 12.98 4.62
CA PRO A 149 -6.34 12.83 3.77
C PRO A 149 -5.34 11.94 4.49
N VAL A 150 -5.17 10.71 3.99
CA VAL A 150 -4.10 9.84 4.46
C VAL A 150 -2.84 10.32 3.75
N LYS A 151 -1.87 10.88 4.49
CA LYS A 151 -0.51 10.95 3.97
C LYS A 151 -0.09 9.50 3.73
N ALA A 152 0.15 9.13 2.47
CA ALA A 152 0.69 7.81 2.17
C ALA A 152 2.00 7.67 2.96
N VAL A 153 2.03 6.76 3.94
CA VAL A 153 3.27 6.40 4.63
C VAL A 153 4.06 5.55 3.64
N GLY A 154 4.96 6.22 2.96
CA GLY A 154 5.68 5.75 1.78
C GLY A 154 6.05 7.00 1.01
N GLU A 155 7.32 7.18 0.67
CA GLU A 155 7.81 8.30 -0.14
C GLU A 155 6.74 8.63 -1.18
N THR A 156 6.17 9.83 -1.08
CA THR A 156 5.18 10.28 -2.05
C THR A 156 5.93 10.33 -3.36
N GLU A 157 5.86 9.24 -4.13
CA GLU A 157 6.63 9.07 -5.35
C GLU A 157 6.32 10.29 -6.21
N SER A 158 7.34 11.12 -6.44
CA SER A 158 7.26 12.28 -7.30
C SER A 158 6.82 11.79 -8.68
N ARG A 159 5.52 11.86 -8.97
CA ARG A 159 4.99 11.44 -10.26
C ARG A 159 5.41 12.48 -11.28
N ILE A 160 6.40 12.12 -12.10
CA ILE A 160 6.81 12.96 -13.21
C ILE A 160 5.58 13.20 -14.10
N GLN A 161 5.19 14.47 -14.20
CA GLN A 161 4.01 14.83 -14.98
C GLN A 161 4.35 14.75 -16.46
N VAL A 162 3.64 13.88 -17.18
CA VAL A 162 3.75 13.79 -18.64
C VAL A 162 3.08 15.02 -19.27
N PRO A 163 3.81 15.86 -20.01
CA PRO A 163 3.24 17.08 -20.59
C PRO A 163 2.08 16.79 -21.54
N GLY A 164 0.97 17.47 -21.32
CA GLY A 164 -0.19 17.44 -22.22
C GLY A 164 -0.11 18.48 -23.34
N LYS A 165 -1.17 18.53 -24.15
CA LYS A 165 -1.43 19.58 -25.14
C LYS A 165 -2.63 20.43 -24.69
N LYS A 166 -2.68 21.70 -25.09
CA LYS A 166 -3.88 22.55 -24.92
C LYS A 166 -5.07 21.91 -25.66
N ARG A 167 -6.19 21.73 -24.95
CA ARG A 167 -7.36 20.95 -25.38
C ARG A 167 -8.65 21.49 -24.77
N THR A 168 -9.76 21.32 -25.48
CA THR A 168 -11.10 21.58 -24.94
C THR A 168 -11.47 20.57 -23.84
N ARG A 169 -12.51 20.87 -23.04
CA ARG A 169 -12.99 19.95 -21.99
C ARG A 169 -13.41 18.59 -22.55
N ALA A 170 -14.06 18.57 -23.71
CA ALA A 170 -14.46 17.35 -24.42
C ALA A 170 -13.23 16.52 -24.86
N GLN A 171 -12.24 17.17 -25.49
CA GLN A 171 -11.00 16.52 -25.89
C GLN A 171 -10.21 15.96 -24.70
N ARG A 172 -10.14 16.69 -23.58
CA ARG A 172 -9.52 16.18 -22.33
C ARG A 172 -10.22 14.94 -21.78
N ARG A 173 -11.57 14.88 -21.85
CA ARG A 173 -12.32 13.68 -21.49
C ARG A 173 -11.96 12.52 -22.42
N ARG A 174 -11.97 12.77 -23.73
CA ARG A 174 -11.64 11.75 -24.74
C ARG A 174 -10.23 11.19 -24.60
N VAL A 175 -9.22 12.03 -24.35
CA VAL A 175 -7.84 11.58 -24.08
C VAL A 175 -7.79 10.67 -22.84
N ARG A 176 -8.48 11.04 -21.75
CA ARG A 176 -8.56 10.18 -20.55
C ARG A 176 -9.21 8.83 -20.85
N ASP A 177 -10.25 8.82 -21.68
CA ASP A 177 -10.93 7.57 -22.08
C ASP A 177 -10.02 6.71 -22.96
N LEU A 178 -9.32 7.28 -23.94
CA LEU A 178 -8.33 6.58 -24.77
C LEU A 178 -7.21 5.97 -23.91
N LYS A 179 -6.64 6.74 -22.96
CA LYS A 179 -5.65 6.22 -21.99
C LYS A 179 -6.22 5.10 -21.11
N ARG A 180 -7.51 5.15 -20.75
CA ARG A 180 -8.17 4.05 -20.01
C ARG A 180 -8.31 2.80 -20.88
N ILE A 181 -8.70 2.96 -22.15
CA ILE A 181 -8.84 1.86 -23.12
C ILE A 181 -7.49 1.18 -23.35
N ILE A 182 -6.43 1.95 -23.60
CA ILE A 182 -5.07 1.44 -23.79
C ILE A 182 -4.65 0.58 -22.58
N ARG A 183 -4.74 1.14 -21.36
CA ARG A 183 -4.38 0.40 -20.13
C ARG A 183 -5.26 -0.83 -19.88
N SER A 184 -6.54 -0.79 -20.26
CA SER A 184 -7.44 -1.94 -20.11
C SER A 184 -7.09 -3.06 -21.08
N ARG A 185 -6.86 -2.71 -22.36
CA ARG A 185 -6.49 -3.68 -23.41
C ARG A 185 -5.13 -4.32 -23.15
N LEU A 186 -4.13 -3.55 -22.74
CA LEU A 186 -2.81 -4.08 -22.42
C LEU A 186 -2.84 -5.04 -21.22
N ARG A 187 -3.62 -4.74 -20.18
CA ARG A 187 -3.82 -5.66 -19.03
C ARG A 187 -4.44 -6.99 -19.43
N ARG A 188 -5.19 -7.04 -20.53
CA ARG A 188 -5.77 -8.26 -21.10
C ARG A 188 -4.88 -8.91 -22.18
N GLY A 189 -3.68 -8.39 -22.41
CA GLY A 189 -2.76 -8.91 -23.43
C GLY A 189 -3.06 -8.49 -24.87
N PHE A 190 -4.04 -7.61 -25.11
CA PHE A 190 -4.45 -7.19 -26.46
C PHE A 190 -3.52 -6.13 -27.08
N THR A 191 -2.25 -6.48 -27.28
CA THR A 191 -1.20 -5.60 -27.82
C THR A 191 -1.47 -5.16 -29.26
N LEU A 192 -1.99 -6.03 -30.13
CA LEU A 192 -2.35 -5.69 -31.51
C LEU A 192 -3.46 -4.63 -31.58
N ALA A 193 -4.49 -4.76 -30.73
CA ALA A 193 -5.59 -3.80 -30.67
C ALA A 193 -5.11 -2.42 -30.18
N VAL A 194 -4.11 -2.39 -29.31
CA VAL A 194 -3.47 -1.14 -28.85
C VAL A 194 -2.60 -0.55 -29.95
N LYS A 195 -1.78 -1.36 -30.63
CA LYS A 195 -0.98 -0.94 -31.80
C LYS A 195 -1.87 -0.29 -32.88
N LYS A 196 -3.00 -0.92 -33.21
CA LYS A 196 -3.98 -0.34 -34.15
C LYS A 196 -4.55 0.99 -33.62
N LEU A 197 -4.96 1.02 -32.35
CA LEU A 197 -5.56 2.21 -31.74
C LEU A 197 -4.61 3.42 -31.72
N ILE A 198 -3.37 3.24 -31.28
CA ILE A 198 -2.41 4.36 -31.17
C ILE A 198 -2.07 4.93 -32.54
N ASN A 199 -2.11 4.12 -33.60
CA ASN A 199 -1.85 4.57 -34.97
C ASN A 199 -3.00 5.33 -35.62
N THR A 200 -4.18 5.41 -34.99
CA THR A 200 -5.32 6.16 -35.53
C THR A 200 -5.04 7.66 -35.62
N LYS A 201 -5.66 8.32 -36.62
CA LYS A 201 -5.60 9.79 -36.77
C LYS A 201 -6.09 10.51 -35.52
N GLU A 202 -7.09 9.95 -34.83
CA GLU A 202 -7.62 10.50 -33.59
C GLU A 202 -6.54 10.59 -32.49
N VAL A 203 -5.85 9.48 -32.20
CA VAL A 203 -4.81 9.47 -31.15
C VAL A 203 -3.65 10.39 -31.53
N LYS A 204 -3.16 10.31 -32.77
CA LYS A 204 -2.07 11.17 -33.27
C LYS A 204 -2.39 12.67 -33.16
N ARG A 205 -3.65 13.05 -33.42
CA ARG A 205 -4.10 14.45 -33.33
C ARG A 205 -4.30 14.92 -31.88
N LEU A 206 -4.88 14.05 -31.04
CA LEU A 206 -5.28 14.40 -29.68
C LEU A 206 -4.11 14.36 -28.69
N PHE A 207 -3.21 13.37 -28.78
CA PHE A 207 -2.13 13.17 -27.81
C PHE A 207 -1.00 14.18 -28.04
N SER A 208 -0.30 14.57 -26.97
CA SER A 208 0.99 15.24 -27.11
C SER A 208 2.06 14.21 -27.49
N THR A 209 3.25 14.66 -27.88
CA THR A 209 4.39 13.76 -28.14
C THR A 209 4.68 12.85 -26.95
N ALA A 210 4.73 13.42 -25.74
CA ALA A 210 5.02 12.66 -24.52
C ALA A 210 3.88 11.69 -24.15
N GLU A 211 2.62 12.04 -24.38
CA GLU A 211 1.51 11.11 -24.15
C GLU A 211 1.46 9.98 -25.18
N TYR A 212 1.84 10.27 -26.43
CA TYR A 212 1.97 9.25 -27.46
C TYR A 212 3.10 8.27 -27.12
N ASP A 213 4.25 8.79 -26.67
CA ASP A 213 5.37 7.98 -26.21
C ASP A 213 5.05 7.20 -24.93
N GLN A 214 4.23 7.75 -24.03
CA GLN A 214 3.71 7.00 -22.90
C GLN A 214 2.90 5.77 -23.38
N ALA A 215 2.06 5.94 -24.40
CA ALA A 215 1.33 4.81 -24.97
C ALA A 215 2.26 3.79 -25.66
N LYS A 216 3.34 4.25 -26.32
CA LYS A 216 4.37 3.37 -26.88
C LYS A 216 5.13 2.61 -25.80
N ALA A 217 5.52 3.27 -24.71
CA ALA A 217 6.20 2.65 -23.58
C ALA A 217 5.33 1.56 -22.95
N GLN A 218 4.04 1.85 -22.72
CA GLN A 218 3.06 0.86 -22.24
C GLN A 218 2.89 -0.30 -23.21
N LEU A 219 2.85 -0.04 -24.53
CA LEU A 219 2.80 -1.10 -25.53
C LEU A 219 4.08 -1.95 -25.54
N GLY A 220 5.25 -1.32 -25.42
CA GLY A 220 6.53 -2.00 -25.27
C GLY A 220 6.55 -2.91 -24.04
N GLN A 221 6.01 -2.44 -22.90
CA GLN A 221 5.85 -3.25 -21.70
C GLN A 221 4.93 -4.44 -21.95
N GLY A 222 3.81 -4.22 -22.65
CA GLY A 222 2.93 -5.31 -23.08
C GLY A 222 3.63 -6.36 -23.93
N TYR A 223 4.53 -5.96 -24.83
CA TYR A 223 5.35 -6.90 -25.61
C TYR A 223 6.38 -7.64 -24.78
N PHE A 224 7.03 -6.97 -23.82
CA PHE A 224 7.99 -7.60 -22.91
C PHE A 224 7.32 -8.70 -22.07
N LEU A 225 6.14 -8.40 -21.52
CA LEU A 225 5.34 -9.36 -20.76
C LEU A 225 4.88 -10.55 -21.62
N ALA A 226 4.71 -10.34 -22.93
CA ALA A 226 4.39 -11.40 -23.89
C ALA A 226 5.64 -12.12 -24.44
N GLY A 227 6.83 -11.90 -23.89
CA GLY A 227 8.09 -12.50 -24.34
C GLY A 227 8.61 -11.99 -25.70
N ARG A 228 8.02 -10.91 -26.24
CA ARG A 228 8.40 -10.33 -27.53
C ARG A 228 9.44 -9.23 -27.35
N ASP A 229 10.62 -9.61 -26.86
CA ASP A 229 11.63 -8.66 -26.40
C ASP A 229 12.13 -7.71 -27.50
N GLN A 230 12.21 -8.16 -28.75
CA GLN A 230 12.58 -7.29 -29.89
C GLN A 230 11.59 -6.13 -30.07
N TRP A 231 10.29 -6.44 -30.01
CA TRP A 231 9.25 -5.42 -30.12
C TRP A 231 9.19 -4.56 -28.85
N ALA A 232 9.41 -5.13 -27.68
CA ALA A 232 9.51 -4.37 -26.44
C ALA A 232 10.61 -3.31 -26.53
N LEU A 233 11.82 -3.72 -26.91
CA LEU A 233 12.95 -2.81 -27.09
C LEU A 233 12.67 -1.76 -28.15
N MET A 234 12.09 -2.12 -29.30
CA MET A 234 11.76 -1.16 -30.34
C MET A 234 10.77 -0.09 -29.86
N TRP A 235 9.64 -0.49 -29.25
CA TRP A 235 8.59 0.45 -28.87
C TRP A 235 8.96 1.27 -27.63
N ALA A 236 9.53 0.63 -26.60
CA ALA A 236 9.94 1.31 -25.38
C ALA A 236 11.21 2.15 -25.60
N GLY A 237 12.18 1.66 -26.39
CA GLY A 237 13.40 2.40 -26.72
C GLY A 237 13.12 3.68 -27.51
N GLN A 238 12.21 3.64 -28.50
CA GLN A 238 11.77 4.86 -29.20
C GLN A 238 11.12 5.88 -28.26
N ALA A 239 10.30 5.41 -27.30
CA ALA A 239 9.68 6.28 -26.32
C ALA A 239 10.71 6.88 -25.35
N ALA A 240 11.67 6.07 -24.92
CA ALA A 240 12.77 6.48 -24.04
C ALA A 240 13.66 7.53 -24.72
N ALA A 241 14.06 7.31 -25.98
CA ALA A 241 14.91 8.24 -26.71
C ALA A 241 14.27 9.63 -26.89
N ARG A 242 12.95 9.69 -27.13
CA ARG A 242 12.25 10.95 -27.42
C ARG A 242 11.66 11.64 -26.19
N SER A 243 11.16 10.87 -25.23
CA SER A 243 10.40 11.39 -24.09
C SER A 243 10.89 10.83 -22.74
N GLY A 244 12.09 10.24 -22.71
CA GLY A 244 12.63 9.55 -21.53
C GLY A 244 12.71 10.39 -20.26
N ARG A 245 12.91 11.72 -20.37
CA ARG A 245 12.89 12.62 -19.19
C ARG A 245 11.58 12.56 -18.39
N PHE A 246 10.49 12.16 -19.05
CA PHE A 246 9.16 12.06 -18.46
C PHE A 246 8.69 10.62 -18.26
N LEU A 247 9.39 9.66 -18.86
CA LEU A 247 8.95 8.28 -18.99
C LEU A 247 10.05 7.32 -18.52
N PRO A 248 10.41 7.32 -17.23
CA PRO A 248 11.38 6.36 -16.69
C PRO A 248 10.96 4.90 -16.95
N GLU A 249 9.65 4.62 -17.05
CA GLU A 249 9.13 3.29 -17.40
C GLU A 249 9.54 2.83 -18.81
N ALA A 250 9.78 3.77 -19.73
CA ALA A 250 10.23 3.47 -21.08
C ALA A 250 11.67 2.96 -21.07
N TYR A 251 12.55 3.65 -20.33
CA TYR A 251 13.92 3.19 -20.09
C TYR A 251 13.93 1.82 -19.40
N TRP A 252 13.10 1.63 -18.38
CA TRP A 252 13.06 0.39 -17.60
C TRP A 252 12.73 -0.81 -18.49
N THR A 253 11.65 -0.68 -19.28
CA THR A 253 11.21 -1.73 -20.20
C THR A 253 12.24 -1.99 -21.29
N ALA A 254 12.81 -0.93 -21.88
CA ALA A 254 13.84 -1.06 -22.92
C ALA A 254 15.11 -1.73 -22.39
N GLY A 255 15.54 -1.39 -21.17
CA GLY A 255 16.68 -2.01 -20.48
C GLY A 255 16.47 -3.50 -20.24
N LEU A 256 15.32 -3.90 -19.68
CA LEU A 256 15.00 -5.31 -19.46
C LEU A 256 14.91 -6.12 -20.76
N ALA A 257 14.29 -5.55 -21.80
CA ALA A 257 14.21 -6.19 -23.11
C ALA A 257 15.61 -6.34 -23.75
N ALA A 258 16.44 -5.31 -23.68
CA ALA A 258 17.82 -5.36 -24.16
C ALA A 258 18.66 -6.40 -23.41
N TRP A 259 18.49 -6.51 -22.08
CA TRP A 259 19.14 -7.52 -21.26
C TRP A 259 18.78 -8.94 -21.72
N ARG A 260 17.49 -9.25 -21.90
CA ARG A 260 17.05 -10.57 -22.38
C ARG A 260 17.58 -10.90 -23.78
N LEU A 261 17.73 -9.88 -24.63
CA LEU A 261 18.33 -10.01 -25.95
C LEU A 261 19.87 -10.06 -25.93
N LYS A 262 20.50 -10.12 -24.75
CA LYS A 262 21.96 -10.09 -24.55
C LYS A 262 22.64 -8.83 -25.12
N LYS A 263 21.89 -7.75 -25.32
CA LYS A 263 22.39 -6.43 -25.75
C LYS A 263 22.82 -5.62 -24.53
N PHE A 264 23.83 -6.10 -23.82
CA PHE A 264 24.23 -5.54 -22.52
C PHE A 264 24.62 -4.06 -22.58
N ASN A 265 25.35 -3.63 -23.62
CA ASN A 265 25.63 -2.21 -23.88
C ASN A 265 24.35 -1.34 -23.92
N VAL A 266 23.31 -1.82 -24.61
CA VAL A 266 22.03 -1.10 -24.74
C VAL A 266 21.27 -1.11 -23.41
N ALA A 267 21.28 -2.25 -22.70
CA ALA A 267 20.66 -2.38 -21.39
C ALA A 267 21.28 -1.40 -20.39
N THR A 268 22.61 -1.33 -20.34
CA THR A 268 23.39 -0.41 -19.53
C THR A 268 22.97 1.04 -19.73
N GLY A 269 22.88 1.50 -20.98
CA GLY A 269 22.50 2.88 -21.29
C GLY A 269 21.10 3.22 -20.77
N HIS A 270 20.15 2.29 -20.93
CA HIS A 270 18.78 2.51 -20.44
C HIS A 270 18.68 2.49 -18.91
N PHE A 271 19.34 1.56 -18.22
CA PHE A 271 19.30 1.51 -16.76
C PHE A 271 20.03 2.70 -16.11
N SER A 272 21.19 3.08 -16.64
CA SER A 272 21.97 4.22 -16.12
C SER A 272 21.19 5.54 -16.22
N ALA A 273 20.38 5.71 -17.28
CA ALA A 273 19.54 6.89 -17.47
C ALA A 273 18.46 7.08 -16.38
N ILE A 274 18.03 6.00 -15.73
CA ILE A 274 17.09 6.06 -14.60
C ILE A 274 17.86 6.29 -13.30
N ALA A 275 18.97 5.57 -13.10
CA ALA A 275 19.77 5.65 -11.88
C ALA A 275 20.28 7.07 -11.60
N GLY A 276 20.55 7.86 -12.65
CA GLY A 276 20.96 9.27 -12.52
C GLY A 276 19.80 10.28 -12.37
N ASN A 277 18.55 9.84 -12.17
CA ASN A 277 17.38 10.72 -12.11
C ASN A 277 16.76 10.77 -10.71
N ASP A 278 16.95 11.89 -10.02
CA ASP A 278 16.45 12.19 -8.67
C ASP A 278 14.93 12.40 -8.59
N LYS A 279 14.25 12.58 -9.73
CA LYS A 279 12.79 12.78 -9.80
C LYS A 279 12.00 11.48 -9.89
N VAL A 280 12.66 10.34 -9.83
CA VAL A 280 12.07 9.00 -9.92
C VAL A 280 11.98 8.37 -8.53
N SER A 281 11.07 7.42 -8.32
CA SER A 281 10.96 6.75 -7.02
C SER A 281 12.22 5.97 -6.65
N SER A 282 12.58 5.98 -5.36
CA SER A 282 13.72 5.23 -4.82
C SER A 282 13.72 3.76 -5.22
N TRP A 283 12.54 3.14 -5.27
CA TRP A 283 12.33 1.76 -5.73
C TRP A 283 12.83 1.55 -7.16
N LEU A 284 12.49 2.46 -8.08
CA LEU A 284 12.87 2.34 -9.49
C LEU A 284 14.32 2.78 -9.71
N VAL A 285 14.81 3.80 -9.00
CA VAL A 285 16.22 4.22 -9.02
C VAL A 285 17.11 3.07 -8.55
N SER A 286 16.81 2.48 -7.39
CA SER A 286 17.59 1.36 -6.85
C SER A 286 17.57 0.15 -7.77
N ALA A 287 16.41 -0.20 -8.32
CA ALA A 287 16.29 -1.29 -9.30
C ALA A 287 17.14 -1.02 -10.54
N ALA A 288 17.05 0.18 -11.13
CA ALA A 288 17.80 0.51 -12.31
C ALA A 288 19.31 0.54 -12.04
N ALA A 289 19.74 1.10 -10.90
CA ALA A 289 21.14 1.11 -10.51
C ALA A 289 21.69 -0.32 -10.35
N PHE A 290 20.96 -1.21 -9.67
CA PHE A 290 21.34 -2.60 -9.54
C PHE A 290 21.47 -3.32 -10.89
N TRP A 291 20.49 -3.14 -11.78
CA TRP A 291 20.53 -3.75 -13.11
C TRP A 291 21.59 -3.12 -14.03
N ALA A 292 21.91 -1.83 -13.86
CA ALA A 292 23.05 -1.20 -14.50
C ALA A 292 24.36 -1.85 -14.05
N ALA A 293 24.57 -2.01 -12.74
CA ALA A 293 25.74 -2.70 -12.19
C ALA A 293 25.91 -4.12 -12.77
N ARG A 294 24.83 -4.90 -12.80
CA ARG A 294 24.80 -6.22 -13.44
C ARG A 294 25.15 -6.17 -14.93
N SER A 295 24.64 -5.16 -15.64
CA SER A 295 24.91 -4.96 -17.07
C SER A 295 26.35 -4.58 -17.34
N TYR A 296 26.96 -3.70 -16.53
CA TYR A 296 28.38 -3.39 -16.62
C TYR A 296 29.26 -4.60 -16.34
N LEU A 297 28.94 -5.40 -15.32
CA LEU A 297 29.71 -6.59 -14.97
C LEU A 297 29.76 -7.61 -16.13
N VAL A 298 28.59 -7.97 -16.68
CA VAL A 298 28.52 -8.93 -17.80
C VAL A 298 29.12 -8.34 -19.08
N ASN A 299 29.10 -7.03 -19.22
CA ASN A 299 29.69 -6.30 -20.34
C ASN A 299 31.18 -5.95 -20.13
N ARG A 300 31.86 -6.63 -19.18
CA ARG A 300 33.30 -6.53 -18.90
C ARG A 300 33.77 -5.11 -18.55
N GLN A 301 32.95 -4.36 -17.82
CA GLN A 301 33.25 -3.03 -17.27
C GLN A 301 33.12 -3.03 -15.75
N PRO A 302 33.93 -3.84 -15.02
CA PRO A 302 33.84 -3.98 -13.57
C PRO A 302 34.08 -2.67 -12.81
N GLU A 303 34.85 -1.74 -13.39
CA GLU A 303 35.19 -0.44 -12.80
C GLU A 303 33.95 0.44 -12.51
N LYS A 304 32.85 0.20 -13.23
CA LYS A 304 31.58 0.92 -13.04
C LYS A 304 30.63 0.22 -12.07
N VAL A 305 30.89 -1.03 -11.68
CA VAL A 305 29.93 -1.85 -10.91
C VAL A 305 29.68 -1.25 -9.52
N ASN A 306 30.74 -0.89 -8.79
CA ASN A 306 30.63 -0.45 -7.40
C ASN A 306 29.89 0.89 -7.24
N SER A 307 30.01 1.80 -8.21
CA SER A 307 29.29 3.08 -8.16
C SER A 307 27.78 2.87 -8.28
N PHE A 308 27.34 2.00 -9.19
CA PHE A 308 25.93 1.68 -9.34
C PHE A 308 25.37 0.82 -8.20
N LEU A 309 26.15 -0.11 -7.65
CA LEU A 309 25.74 -0.82 -6.44
C LEU A 309 25.59 0.14 -5.25
N THR A 310 26.45 1.15 -5.14
CA THR A 310 26.34 2.18 -4.10
C THR A 310 25.03 2.95 -4.23
N ILE A 311 24.69 3.44 -5.43
CA ILE A 311 23.40 4.11 -5.68
C ILE A 311 22.22 3.22 -5.28
N ALA A 312 22.27 1.93 -5.60
CA ALA A 312 21.21 1.01 -5.19
C ALA A 312 21.13 0.86 -3.66
N ALA A 313 22.28 0.66 -3.00
CA ALA A 313 22.41 0.42 -1.56
C ALA A 313 22.04 1.65 -0.71
N ASP A 314 22.16 2.87 -1.25
CA ASP A 314 21.72 4.10 -0.61
C ASP A 314 20.18 4.18 -0.47
N HIS A 315 19.46 3.22 -1.06
CA HIS A 315 18.03 2.98 -0.86
C HIS A 315 17.76 1.67 -0.08
N PRO A 316 18.16 1.58 1.21
CA PRO A 316 18.21 0.32 1.96
C PRO A 316 16.84 -0.30 2.25
N ARG A 317 15.73 0.43 2.06
CA ARG A 317 14.37 -0.09 2.24
C ARG A 317 13.76 -0.71 0.97
N THR A 318 14.52 -0.76 -0.11
CA THR A 318 14.10 -1.37 -1.39
C THR A 318 14.72 -2.75 -1.56
N PHE A 319 14.07 -3.64 -2.30
CA PHE A 319 14.59 -4.99 -2.55
C PHE A 319 16.00 -4.97 -3.17
N TYR A 320 16.21 -4.15 -4.19
CA TYR A 320 17.51 -4.05 -4.87
C TYR A 320 18.57 -3.32 -4.05
N GLY A 321 18.16 -2.41 -3.16
CA GLY A 321 19.08 -1.76 -2.23
C GLY A 321 19.59 -2.70 -1.16
N LEU A 322 18.72 -3.56 -0.61
CA LEU A 322 19.13 -4.64 0.30
C LEU A 322 20.14 -5.58 -0.37
N LEU A 323 19.85 -5.99 -1.60
CA LEU A 323 20.73 -6.88 -2.36
C LEU A 323 22.08 -6.22 -2.66
N ALA A 324 22.09 -4.95 -3.07
CA ALA A 324 23.30 -4.20 -3.32
C ALA A 324 24.11 -3.97 -2.05
N ALA A 325 23.46 -3.61 -0.93
CA ALA A 325 24.12 -3.47 0.37
C ALA A 325 24.80 -4.78 0.79
N ARG A 326 24.12 -5.92 0.62
CA ARG A 326 24.68 -7.24 0.91
C ARG A 326 25.88 -7.59 0.02
N MET A 327 25.85 -7.21 -1.26
CA MET A 327 26.96 -7.40 -2.20
C MET A 327 28.17 -6.51 -1.88
N LEU A 328 27.93 -5.30 -1.37
CA LEU A 328 28.96 -4.36 -0.93
C LEU A 328 29.50 -4.65 0.47
N GLY A 329 28.93 -5.62 1.19
CA GLY A 329 29.31 -5.90 2.58
C GLY A 329 28.88 -4.80 3.57
N ARG A 330 27.88 -3.98 3.23
CA ARG A 330 27.36 -2.94 4.13
C ARG A 330 26.46 -3.56 5.20
N GLU A 331 26.61 -3.10 6.44
CA GLU A 331 25.72 -3.48 7.54
C GLU A 331 24.32 -2.90 7.35
N MET A 332 23.31 -3.73 7.56
CA MET A 332 21.90 -3.36 7.45
C MET A 332 21.33 -3.06 8.83
N ASN A 333 21.48 -1.81 9.28
CA ASN A 333 21.08 -1.38 10.63
C ASN A 333 19.57 -1.13 10.75
N PHE A 334 18.77 -2.18 10.57
CA PHE A 334 17.34 -2.14 10.85
C PHE A 334 17.08 -2.30 12.34
N ARG A 335 16.33 -1.35 12.90
CA ARG A 335 15.79 -1.48 14.26
C ARG A 335 14.44 -2.14 14.19
N TRP A 336 14.39 -3.44 14.48
CA TRP A 336 13.17 -4.24 14.58
C TRP A 336 12.57 -4.19 15.99
N ALA A 337 12.48 -2.99 16.55
CA ALA A 337 11.93 -2.77 17.89
C ALA A 337 10.64 -1.95 17.77
N VAL A 338 9.63 -2.34 18.56
CA VAL A 338 8.42 -1.53 18.74
C VAL A 338 8.87 -0.21 19.38
N PRO A 339 8.52 0.96 18.81
CA PRO A 339 8.88 2.22 19.45
C PRO A 339 8.23 2.28 20.84
N PRO A 340 8.89 2.90 21.84
CA PRO A 340 8.27 3.08 23.15
C PRO A 340 6.99 3.91 22.99
N LEU A 341 5.97 3.55 23.77
CA LEU A 341 4.74 4.33 23.82
C LEU A 341 5.04 5.62 24.61
N ALA A 342 5.15 6.75 23.89
CA ALA A 342 5.44 8.03 24.52
C ALA A 342 4.35 8.41 25.54
N GLU A 343 4.78 8.95 26.67
CA GLU A 343 3.89 9.42 27.73
C GLU A 343 2.88 10.44 27.19
N GLY A 344 1.63 10.35 27.64
CA GLY A 344 0.55 11.22 27.16
C GLY A 344 0.00 10.87 25.77
N THR A 345 0.59 9.93 25.01
CA THR A 345 0.06 9.46 23.72
C THR A 345 -1.40 9.03 23.84
N ILE A 346 -1.69 8.16 24.81
CA ILE A 346 -3.04 7.64 25.02
C ILE A 346 -3.99 8.78 25.40
N LYS A 347 -3.58 9.68 26.30
CA LYS A 347 -4.37 10.85 26.71
C LYS A 347 -4.74 11.71 25.50
N THR A 348 -3.77 12.04 24.65
CA THR A 348 -3.97 12.83 23.43
C THR A 348 -4.84 12.11 22.39
N LEU A 349 -4.74 10.79 22.26
CA LEU A 349 -5.63 10.03 21.39
C LEU A 349 -7.07 10.05 21.92
N SER A 350 -7.23 9.90 23.23
CA SER A 350 -8.55 9.88 23.90
C SER A 350 -9.29 11.22 23.83
N THR A 351 -8.63 12.34 23.58
CA THR A 351 -9.32 13.62 23.33
C THR A 351 -9.97 13.70 21.95
N LYS A 352 -9.55 12.84 21.01
CA LYS A 352 -10.09 12.79 19.64
C LYS A 352 -11.21 11.73 19.58
N PRO A 353 -12.36 12.00 18.94
CA PRO A 353 -13.46 11.03 18.86
C PRO A 353 -13.04 9.65 18.32
N ARG A 354 -12.19 9.61 17.29
CA ARG A 354 -11.66 8.35 16.75
C ARG A 354 -10.76 7.60 17.72
N GLY A 355 -9.91 8.33 18.46
CA GLY A 355 -8.98 7.71 19.40
C GLY A 355 -9.73 7.19 20.62
N ARG A 356 -10.71 7.95 21.12
CA ARG A 356 -11.65 7.49 22.16
C ARG A 356 -12.36 6.20 21.75
N ARG A 357 -12.96 6.15 20.55
CA ARG A 357 -13.56 4.91 20.02
C ARG A 357 -12.57 3.77 19.87
N ALA A 358 -11.35 4.04 19.40
CA ALA A 358 -10.32 3.02 19.27
C ALA A 358 -9.96 2.39 20.63
N MET A 359 -9.78 3.20 21.68
CA MET A 359 -9.55 2.70 23.03
C MET A 359 -10.75 1.89 23.55
N ALA A 360 -11.97 2.40 23.37
CA ALA A 360 -13.18 1.69 23.75
C ALA A 360 -13.31 0.32 23.02
N LEU A 361 -12.95 0.26 21.73
CA LEU A 361 -12.93 -1.00 20.98
C LEU A 361 -11.84 -1.96 21.47
N LEU A 362 -10.66 -1.46 21.87
CA LEU A 362 -9.62 -2.30 22.49
C LEU A 362 -10.10 -2.90 23.81
N GLN A 363 -10.77 -2.12 24.65
CA GLN A 363 -11.36 -2.61 25.91
C GLN A 363 -12.36 -3.75 25.66
N VAL A 364 -13.15 -3.65 24.59
CA VAL A 364 -14.11 -4.68 24.17
C VAL A 364 -13.43 -5.90 23.52
N GLY A 365 -12.18 -5.81 23.08
CA GLY A 365 -11.47 -6.88 22.34
C GLY A 365 -11.67 -6.81 20.82
N GLU A 366 -12.18 -5.69 20.32
CA GLU A 366 -12.51 -5.46 18.91
C GLU A 366 -11.32 -4.89 18.12
N ASN A 367 -10.19 -5.59 18.15
CA ASN A 367 -8.88 -5.11 17.67
C ASN A 367 -8.91 -4.65 16.21
N ARG A 368 -9.57 -5.42 15.32
CA ARG A 368 -9.72 -5.05 13.90
C ARG A 368 -10.55 -3.79 13.68
N ARG A 369 -11.49 -3.47 14.58
CA ARG A 369 -12.29 -2.24 14.49
C ARG A 369 -11.48 -1.06 15.05
N ALA A 370 -10.77 -1.27 16.15
CA ALA A 370 -9.87 -0.28 16.77
C ALA A 370 -8.78 0.18 15.78
N GLU A 371 -8.14 -0.80 15.13
CA GLU A 371 -7.13 -0.61 14.09
C GLU A 371 -7.63 0.35 13.00
N ARG A 372 -8.83 0.11 12.47
CA ARG A 372 -9.40 0.95 11.39
C ARG A 372 -9.69 2.38 11.83
N GLU A 373 -9.97 2.63 13.10
CA GLU A 373 -10.11 3.98 13.64
C GLU A 373 -8.75 4.69 13.73
N LEU A 374 -7.72 3.98 14.21
CA LEU A 374 -6.37 4.52 14.35
C LEU A 374 -5.64 4.72 13.02
N ARG A 375 -5.82 3.83 12.03
CA ARG A 375 -5.19 3.92 10.70
C ARG A 375 -5.49 5.24 10.00
N LYS A 376 -6.70 5.79 10.20
CA LYS A 376 -7.06 7.10 9.63
C LYS A 376 -6.49 8.26 10.44
N LEU A 377 -6.21 8.08 11.73
CA LEU A 377 -5.57 9.09 12.56
C LEU A 377 -4.08 9.21 12.26
N SER A 378 -3.36 8.09 12.07
CA SER A 378 -1.91 8.12 11.84
C SER A 378 -1.50 8.91 10.60
N GLY A 379 -2.34 8.93 9.56
CA GLY A 379 -2.09 9.72 8.35
C GLY A 379 -2.16 11.25 8.53
N LEU A 380 -2.64 11.74 9.68
CA LEU A 380 -2.82 13.16 9.99
C LEU A 380 -1.85 13.72 11.03
N THR A 381 -1.06 12.85 11.66
CA THR A 381 -0.31 13.20 12.86
C THR A 381 1.18 13.38 12.58
N ASP A 382 1.90 13.97 13.53
CA ASP A 382 3.36 14.04 13.49
C ASP A 382 4.01 12.65 13.66
N GLU A 383 5.32 12.61 13.52
CA GLU A 383 6.10 11.36 13.63
C GLU A 383 5.96 10.71 15.01
N GLN A 384 5.96 11.52 16.07
CA GLN A 384 5.87 11.02 17.46
C GLN A 384 4.53 10.34 17.71
N MET A 385 3.42 10.94 17.26
CA MET A 385 2.11 10.35 17.40
C MET A 385 1.92 9.14 16.48
N SER A 386 2.55 9.13 15.30
CA SER A 386 2.57 7.95 14.43
C SER A 386 3.29 6.77 15.09
N LYS A 387 4.43 7.02 15.76
CA LYS A 387 5.14 6.03 16.58
C LYS A 387 4.29 5.57 17.77
N GLY A 388 3.59 6.49 18.43
CA GLY A 388 2.67 6.18 19.52
C GLY A 388 1.50 5.28 19.10
N ILE A 389 0.89 5.56 17.93
CA ILE A 389 -0.14 4.70 17.35
C ILE A 389 0.44 3.32 16.99
N LEU A 390 1.67 3.25 16.47
CA LEU A 390 2.33 1.99 16.16
C LEU A 390 2.61 1.15 17.43
N ALA A 391 3.12 1.79 18.48
CA ALA A 391 3.34 1.15 19.78
C ALA A 391 2.03 0.59 20.34
N LEU A 392 0.95 1.37 20.26
CA LEU A 392 -0.38 0.95 20.67
C LEU A 392 -0.93 -0.21 19.84
N ALA A 393 -0.76 -0.17 18.51
CA ALA A 393 -1.17 -1.24 17.61
C ALA A 393 -0.45 -2.55 17.92
N SER A 394 0.86 -2.49 18.14
CA SER A 394 1.64 -3.66 18.52
C SER A 394 1.18 -4.25 19.85
N ARG A 395 0.98 -3.41 20.88
CA ARG A 395 0.58 -3.87 22.21
C ARG A 395 -0.88 -4.35 22.26
N GLY A 396 -1.77 -3.71 21.51
CA GLY A 396 -3.19 -4.07 21.40
C GLY A 396 -3.48 -5.19 20.40
N ASN A 397 -2.45 -5.90 19.90
CA ASN A 397 -2.55 -6.96 18.91
C ASN A 397 -3.46 -6.58 17.71
N MET A 398 -3.25 -5.37 17.20
CA MET A 398 -3.95 -4.83 16.04
C MET A 398 -3.18 -5.18 14.75
N PRO A 399 -3.87 -5.65 13.69
CA PRO A 399 -3.23 -6.14 12.47
C PRO A 399 -2.84 -5.06 11.43
#